data_AF-A0A383BK89-F1
#
_entry.id   AF-A0A383BK89-F1
#
_cell.length_a   1.000
_cell.length_b   1.000
_cell.length_c   1.000
_cell.angle_alpha   90.00
_cell.angle_beta   90.00
_cell.angle_gamma   90.00
#
_symmetry.space_group_name_H-M   'P 1'
#
loop_
_entity.id
_entity.type
_entity.pdbx_description
1 polymer ?
#
loop_
_entity_poly.entity_id
_entity_poly.type
_entity_poly.pdbx_seq_one_letter_code
_entity_poly.pdbx_strand_id
1 'polypeptide(L)'
;MKLMLFFSALTFSMSALSVQVEGVENPNRANVNYMLNCQGCHGPTGAGTADGSVPVMTDFVGKFLLVPGGRKYLVQVPGSANAPLSDQKL
;
A
#
# COMPACT_ATOMS: atom_id res chain seq x y z
N MET A 1 -12.89 25.08 -55.77
CA MET A 1 -12.45 25.86 -54.59
C MET A 1 -12.99 25.20 -53.33
N LYS A 2 -12.07 24.74 -52.46
CA LYS A 2 -12.21 24.37 -51.04
C LYS A 2 -13.46 23.57 -50.60
N LEU A 3 -13.37 22.24 -50.65
CA LEU A 3 -14.18 21.37 -49.81
C LEU A 3 -13.42 21.15 -48.49
N MET A 4 -13.92 21.73 -47.40
CA MET A 4 -13.33 21.65 -46.06
C MET A 4 -13.46 20.22 -45.52
N LEU A 5 -12.33 19.52 -45.41
CA LEU A 5 -12.22 18.26 -44.68
C LEU A 5 -12.25 18.58 -43.18
N PHE A 6 -13.36 18.27 -42.52
CA PHE A 6 -13.46 18.28 -41.06
C PHE A 6 -12.70 17.05 -40.53
N PHE A 7 -11.43 17.25 -40.14
CA PHE A 7 -10.70 16.30 -39.30
C PHE A 7 -11.32 16.33 -37.90
N SER A 8 -12.29 15.44 -37.64
CA SER A 8 -12.78 15.19 -36.29
C SER A 8 -11.64 14.53 -35.51
N ALA A 9 -10.90 15.33 -34.75
CA ALA A 9 -9.90 14.83 -33.81
C ALA A 9 -10.64 14.15 -32.65
N LEU A 10 -10.72 12.81 -32.72
CA LEU A 10 -11.18 11.96 -31.62
C LEU A 10 -10.11 12.08 -30.50
N THR A 11 -10.30 13.02 -29.59
CA THR A 11 -9.45 13.15 -28.40
C THR A 11 -9.79 12.01 -27.43
N PHE A 12 -9.07 10.90 -27.55
CA PHE A 12 -9.17 9.79 -26.60
C PHE A 12 -8.55 10.23 -25.27
N SER A 13 -9.39 10.64 -24.32
CA SER A 13 -8.94 11.01 -22.98
C SER A 13 -8.47 9.76 -22.23
N MET A 14 -7.15 9.59 -22.13
CA MET A 14 -6.54 8.57 -21.27
C MET A 14 -6.77 8.97 -19.81
N SER A 15 -7.86 8.49 -19.22
CA SER A 15 -8.05 8.53 -17.77
C SER A 15 -7.06 7.55 -17.15
N ALA A 16 -6.10 8.06 -16.38
CA ALA A 16 -5.20 7.23 -15.60
C ALA A 16 -6.02 6.46 -14.55
N LEU A 17 -6.12 5.13 -14.70
CA LEU A 17 -6.70 4.27 -13.67
C LEU A 17 -5.81 4.36 -12.42
N SER A 18 -6.28 5.09 -11.42
CA SER A 18 -5.74 5.00 -10.08
C SER A 18 -6.30 3.73 -9.44
N VAL A 19 -5.46 2.71 -9.23
CA VAL A 19 -5.81 1.55 -8.40
C VAL A 19 -5.97 2.06 -6.97
N GLN A 20 -7.22 2.20 -6.54
CA GLN A 20 -7.54 2.48 -5.14
C GLN A 20 -7.46 1.15 -4.38
N VAL A 21 -6.50 1.03 -3.47
CA VAL A 21 -6.44 -0.11 -2.55
C VAL A 21 -7.45 0.16 -1.44
N GLU A 22 -8.47 -0.70 -1.34
CA GLU A 22 -9.53 -0.55 -0.33
C GLU A 22 -8.92 -0.51 1.08
N GLY A 23 -9.32 0.50 1.87
CA GLY A 23 -8.79 0.73 3.21
C GLY A 23 -7.46 1.49 3.27
N VAL A 24 -6.89 1.93 2.14
CA VAL A 24 -5.68 2.79 2.10
C VAL A 24 -6.04 4.16 1.56
N GLU A 25 -6.27 5.13 2.46
CA GLU A 25 -6.65 6.50 2.06
C GLU A 25 -5.54 7.25 1.32
N ASN A 26 -4.27 6.99 1.65
CA ASN A 26 -3.13 7.66 1.04
C ASN A 26 -1.94 6.69 0.88
N PRO A 27 -1.72 6.14 -0.33
CA PRO A 27 -0.64 5.20 -0.59
C PRO A 27 0.76 5.76 -0.31
N ASN A 28 0.97 7.06 -0.53
CA ASN A 28 2.26 7.71 -0.24
C ASN A 28 2.50 7.81 1.27
N ARG A 29 1.47 8.15 2.07
CA ARG A 29 1.54 8.12 3.53
C ARG A 29 1.86 6.71 4.03
N ALA A 30 1.19 5.70 3.50
CA ALA A 30 1.43 4.31 3.86
C ALA A 30 2.88 3.88 3.56
N ASN A 31 3.41 4.26 2.38
CA ASN A 31 4.80 4.00 2.02
C ASN A 31 5.79 4.73 2.96
N VAL A 32 5.56 6.00 3.29
CA VAL A 32 6.40 6.74 4.25
C VAL A 32 6.36 6.11 5.63
N ASN A 33 5.18 5.72 6.12
CA ASN A 33 5.05 5.04 7.40
C ASN A 33 5.82 3.72 7.41
N TYR A 34 5.78 2.97 6.31
CA TYR A 34 6.59 1.76 6.17
C TYR A 34 8.09 2.07 6.26
N MET A 35 8.57 3.06 5.50
CA MET A 35 9.98 3.46 5.50
C MET A 35 10.47 3.88 6.89
N LEU A 36 9.66 4.66 7.62
CA LEU A 36 10.06 5.23 8.89
C LEU A 36 9.93 4.26 10.07
N ASN A 37 8.98 3.32 10.02
CA ASN A 37 8.60 2.52 11.20
C ASN A 37 8.79 1.00 11.04
N CYS A 38 8.93 0.49 9.81
CA CYS A 38 8.94 -0.97 9.55
C CYS A 38 10.17 -1.44 8.78
N GLN A 39 10.60 -0.64 7.78
CA GLN A 39 11.70 -0.97 6.87
C GLN A 39 13.00 -1.33 7.60
N GLY A 40 13.27 -0.73 8.74
CA GLY A 40 14.50 -0.96 9.51
C GLY A 40 14.74 -2.45 9.81
N CYS A 41 13.69 -3.24 10.01
CA CYS A 41 13.79 -4.68 10.20
C CYS A 41 13.40 -5.45 8.93
N HIS A 42 12.30 -5.07 8.27
CA HIS A 42 11.70 -5.86 7.18
C HIS A 42 12.35 -5.62 5.80
N GLY A 43 13.27 -4.65 5.71
CA GLY A 43 13.96 -4.29 4.48
C GLY A 43 13.14 -3.36 3.56
N PRO A 44 13.70 -2.87 2.46
CA PRO A 44 13.01 -1.90 1.59
C PRO A 44 11.79 -2.50 0.87
N THR A 45 11.78 -3.81 0.65
CA THR A 45 10.72 -4.52 -0.07
C THR A 45 9.81 -5.34 0.86
N GLY A 46 10.00 -5.29 2.18
CA GLY A 46 9.21 -6.08 3.13
C GLY A 46 9.46 -7.57 3.08
N ALA A 47 10.58 -8.01 2.52
CA ALA A 47 10.95 -9.42 2.40
C ALA A 47 11.30 -10.07 3.76
N GLY A 48 11.69 -9.29 4.77
CA GLY A 48 12.22 -9.82 6.02
C GLY A 48 13.62 -10.42 5.87
N THR A 49 14.00 -11.32 6.77
CA THR A 49 15.30 -12.00 6.74
C THR A 49 15.16 -13.43 6.23
N ALA A 50 16.22 -13.94 5.58
CA ALA A 50 16.23 -15.29 5.00
C ALA A 50 16.10 -16.42 6.05
N ASP A 51 16.52 -16.17 7.29
CA ASP A 51 16.40 -17.09 8.41
C ASP A 51 15.03 -17.02 9.12
N GLY A 52 14.14 -16.11 8.69
CA GLY A 52 12.81 -15.93 9.25
C GLY A 52 12.76 -15.22 10.60
N SER A 53 13.89 -14.73 11.13
CA SER A 53 13.92 -13.97 12.39
C SER A 53 13.14 -12.65 12.29
N VAL A 54 13.11 -12.03 11.10
CA VAL A 54 12.18 -10.97 10.74
C VAL A 54 11.22 -11.50 9.67
N PRO A 55 9.90 -11.53 9.94
CA PRO A 55 8.94 -12.13 9.01
C PRO A 55 8.71 -11.28 7.76
N VAL A 56 8.24 -11.90 6.70
CA VAL A 56 7.80 -11.21 5.48
C VAL A 56 6.54 -10.37 5.76
N MET A 57 6.52 -9.13 5.26
CA MET A 57 5.32 -8.26 5.30
C MET A 57 4.63 -8.20 3.95
N THR A 58 5.40 -8.03 2.87
CA THR A 58 4.86 -7.83 1.51
C THR A 58 4.05 -9.03 1.07
N ASP A 59 2.84 -8.76 0.55
CA ASP A 59 1.86 -9.75 0.12
C ASP A 59 1.49 -10.81 1.18
N PHE A 60 1.81 -10.54 2.45
CA PHE A 60 1.59 -11.45 3.57
C PHE A 60 0.78 -10.84 4.70
N VAL A 61 1.11 -9.62 5.16
CA VAL A 61 0.51 -9.04 6.38
C VAL A 61 -1.01 -8.89 6.26
N GLY A 62 -1.51 -8.58 5.05
CA GLY A 62 -2.94 -8.46 4.78
C GLY A 62 -3.72 -9.78 4.94
N LYS A 63 -3.06 -10.94 4.88
CA LYS A 63 -3.71 -12.26 5.05
C LYS A 63 -4.28 -12.45 6.45
N PHE A 64 -3.75 -11.76 7.46
CA PHE A 64 -4.33 -11.78 8.80
C PHE A 64 -5.76 -11.23 8.83
N LEU A 65 -6.16 -10.38 7.86
CA LEU A 65 -7.55 -9.90 7.76
C LEU A 65 -8.54 -11.01 7.36
N LEU A 66 -8.06 -12.13 6.82
CA LEU A 66 -8.87 -13.30 6.46
C LEU A 66 -9.12 -14.24 7.66
N VAL A 67 -8.41 -14.04 8.77
CA VAL A 67 -8.52 -14.88 9.97
C VAL A 67 -9.42 -14.18 10.99
N PRO A 68 -10.42 -14.87 11.58
CA PRO A 68 -11.20 -14.31 12.68
C PRO A 68 -10.30 -13.77 13.80
N GLY A 69 -10.42 -12.48 14.10
CA GLY A 69 -9.58 -11.81 15.10
C GLY A 69 -8.18 -11.40 14.63
N GLY A 70 -7.77 -11.69 13.39
CA GLY A 70 -6.42 -11.40 12.92
C GLY A 70 -6.08 -9.90 12.86
N ARG A 71 -7.06 -9.02 12.57
CA ARG A 71 -6.87 -7.56 12.72
C ARG A 71 -6.54 -7.17 14.17
N LYS A 72 -7.21 -7.79 15.16
CA LYS A 72 -6.93 -7.55 16.59
C LYS A 72 -5.55 -8.08 16.98
N TYR A 73 -5.12 -9.18 16.39
CA TYR A 73 -3.76 -9.69 16.60
C TYR A 73 -2.69 -8.73 16.09
N LEU A 74 -2.85 -8.17 14.88
CA LEU A 74 -1.85 -7.27 14.28
C LEU A 74 -1.54 -6.05 15.16
N VAL A 75 -2.55 -5.45 15.80
CA VAL A 75 -2.34 -4.29 16.70
C VAL A 75 -1.68 -4.65 18.04
N GLN A 76 -1.51 -5.94 18.34
CA GLN A 76 -0.83 -6.44 19.53
C GLN A 76 0.62 -6.89 19.26
N VAL A 77 1.03 -7.02 18.00
CA VAL A 77 2.41 -7.35 17.64
C VAL A 77 3.32 -6.23 18.15
N PRO A 78 4.39 -6.51 18.92
CA PRO A 78 5.19 -5.47 19.57
C PRO A 78 5.69 -4.37 18.63
N GLY A 79 6.08 -4.71 17.40
CA GLY A 79 6.49 -3.72 16.40
C GLY A 79 5.36 -2.78 15.97
N SER A 80 4.14 -3.30 15.81
CA SER A 80 2.96 -2.53 15.45
C SER A 80 2.37 -1.75 16.64
N ALA A 81 2.29 -2.40 17.81
CA ALA A 81 1.72 -1.83 19.02
C ALA A 81 2.52 -0.64 19.58
N ASN A 82 3.83 -0.63 19.35
CA ASN A 82 4.73 0.43 19.82
C ASN A 82 5.17 1.40 18.70
N ALA A 83 4.64 1.26 17.48
CA ALA A 83 4.93 2.21 16.41
C ALA A 83 4.36 3.59 16.78
N PRO A 84 5.06 4.71 16.48
CA PRO A 84 4.58 6.06 16.74
C PRO A 84 3.51 6.50 15.72
N LEU A 85 2.52 5.64 15.46
CA LEU A 85 1.45 5.81 14.49
C LEU A 85 0.10 5.81 15.24
N SER A 86 -0.76 6.77 14.92
CA SER A 86 -2.15 6.77 15.35
C SER A 86 -3.02 6.02 14.35
N ASP A 87 -4.25 5.66 14.74
CA ASP A 87 -5.24 5.03 13.86
C ASP A 87 -5.48 5.83 12.57
N GLN A 88 -5.43 7.17 12.63
CA GLN A 88 -5.57 8.04 11.46
C GLN A 88 -4.37 7.99 10.49
N LYS A 89 -3.21 7.53 10.97
CA LYS A 89 -1.99 7.42 10.16
C LYS A 89 -1.83 6.03 9.54
N LEU A 90 -2.41 5.00 10.14
CA LEU A 90 -2.53 3.66 9.55
C LEU A 90 -3.56 3.64 8.41
#